data_AF-A0A3N2M9J6-F1
#
_entry.id   AF-A0A3N2M9J6-F1
#
_cell.length_a   1.000
_cell.length_b   1.000
_cell.length_c   1.000
_cell.angle_alpha   90.00
_cell.angle_beta   90.00
_cell.angle_gamma   90.00
#
_symmetry.space_group_name_H-M   'P 1'
#
loop_
_entity.id
_entity.type
_entity.pdbx_description
1 polymer ?
#
loop_
_entity_poly.entity_id
_entity_poly.type
_entity_poly.pdbx_seq_one_letter_code
_entity_poly.pdbx_strand_id
1 'polypeptide(L)'
;MIYEEIMYGVKCDRCYEIYENGDGCTVSSDKHDMEEEACENDWQEVDGRHYCPDCYTRDENDEDKIIVKPLIHYSFFKFQSLVNQLTGCHHRF
;
A
#
# COMPACT_ATOMS: atom_id res chain seq x y z
N MET A 1 9.51 3.74 -33.91
CA MET A 1 8.23 3.00 -33.93
C MET A 1 7.73 2.98 -32.50
N ILE A 2 6.48 3.34 -32.27
CA ILE A 2 5.85 3.30 -30.94
C ILE A 2 4.85 2.15 -30.99
N TYR A 3 4.80 1.34 -29.94
CA TYR A 3 3.86 0.22 -29.80
C TYR A 3 3.31 0.20 -28.36
N GLU A 4 2.19 -0.47 -28.16
CA GLU A 4 1.52 -0.60 -26.86
C GLU A 4 2.00 -1.86 -26.15
N GLU A 5 2.14 -1.79 -24.83
CA GLU A 5 2.57 -2.90 -23.98
C GLU A 5 1.77 -2.92 -22.68
N ILE A 6 1.58 -4.10 -22.10
CA ILE A 6 0.91 -4.26 -20.81
C ILE A 6 1.96 -4.11 -19.72
N MET A 7 1.64 -3.31 -18.70
CA MET A 7 2.44 -3.14 -17.50
C MET A 7 1.62 -3.55 -16.28
N TYR A 8 2.28 -4.03 -15.25
CA TYR A 8 1.70 -4.51 -14.01
C TYR A 8 2.13 -3.61 -12.86
N GLY A 9 1.21 -3.30 -11.96
CA GLY A 9 1.50 -2.57 -10.73
C GLY A 9 0.77 -3.22 -9.56
N VAL A 10 1.28 -3.02 -8.34
CA VAL A 10 0.66 -3.52 -7.11
C VAL A 10 -0.18 -2.42 -6.49
N LYS A 11 -1.43 -2.75 -6.15
CA LYS A 11 -2.39 -1.82 -5.56
C LYS A 11 -2.97 -2.41 -4.30
N CYS A 12 -3.05 -1.62 -3.24
CA CYS A 12 -3.59 -2.08 -1.97
C CYS A 12 -5.10 -2.29 -2.09
N ASP A 13 -5.59 -3.50 -1.80
CA ASP A 13 -7.01 -3.84 -1.85
C ASP A 13 -7.85 -3.11 -0.80
N ARG A 14 -7.20 -2.49 0.21
CA ARG A 14 -7.87 -1.76 1.30
C ARG A 14 -7.91 -0.25 1.08
N CYS A 15 -6.74 0.39 0.93
CA CYS A 15 -6.66 1.85 0.81
C CYS A 15 -6.56 2.35 -0.63
N TYR A 16 -6.36 1.44 -1.59
CA TYR A 16 -6.16 1.74 -3.01
C TYR A 16 -4.88 2.52 -3.33
N GLU A 17 -3.96 2.64 -2.36
CA GLU A 17 -2.61 3.16 -2.60
C GLU A 17 -1.90 2.28 -3.63
N ILE A 18 -1.08 2.90 -4.48
CA ILE A 18 -0.28 2.21 -5.49
C ILE A 18 1.12 2.07 -4.89
N TYR A 19 1.71 0.89 -5.01
CA TYR A 19 3.09 0.69 -4.62
C TYR A 19 4.01 1.47 -5.58
N GLU A 20 4.97 2.19 -4.99
CA GLU A 20 6.01 2.93 -5.69
C GLU A 20 7.34 2.43 -5.15
N ASN A 21 8.24 2.02 -6.05
CA ASN A 21 9.55 1.55 -5.66
C ASN A 21 10.50 2.70 -5.31
N GLY A 22 11.72 2.36 -4.88
CA GLY A 22 12.73 3.35 -4.46
C GLY A 22 13.13 4.37 -5.53
N ASP A 23 12.92 4.03 -6.81
CA ASP A 23 13.21 4.89 -7.96
C ASP A 23 12.00 5.72 -8.42
N GLY A 24 10.87 5.63 -7.72
CA GLY A 24 9.64 6.35 -8.07
C GLY A 24 8.81 5.67 -9.17
N CYS A 25 9.11 4.42 -9.52
CA CYS A 25 8.36 3.65 -10.52
C CYS A 25 7.21 2.89 -9.86
N THR A 26 6.05 2.87 -10.51
CA THR A 26 4.81 2.26 -9.97
C THR A 26 4.35 1.02 -10.75
N VAL A 27 5.03 0.71 -11.85
CA VAL A 27 4.69 -0.41 -12.74
C VAL A 27 5.95 -1.07 -13.31
N SER A 28 5.85 -2.36 -13.61
CA SER A 28 6.86 -3.17 -14.29
C SER A 28 6.24 -3.95 -15.46
N SER A 29 7.06 -4.35 -16.44
CA SER A 29 6.63 -5.24 -17.52
C SER A 29 6.43 -6.68 -17.06
N ASP A 30 7.05 -7.08 -15.94
CA ASP A 30 6.89 -8.40 -15.33
C ASP A 30 6.04 -8.31 -14.07
N LYS A 31 5.00 -9.15 -14.00
CA LYS A 31 4.10 -9.22 -12.85
C LYS A 31 4.80 -9.79 -11.62
N HIS A 32 5.64 -10.81 -11.80
CA HIS A 32 6.30 -11.50 -10.70
C HIS A 32 7.32 -10.59 -10.04
N ASP A 33 8.15 -9.92 -10.85
CA ASP A 33 9.13 -8.95 -10.34
C ASP A 33 8.44 -7.84 -9.53
N MET A 34 7.30 -7.34 -10.01
CA MET A 34 6.53 -6.31 -9.30
C MET A 34 5.98 -6.82 -7.95
N GLU A 35 5.54 -8.07 -7.89
CA GLU A 35 5.01 -8.69 -6.66
C GLU A 35 6.14 -8.98 -5.66
N GLU A 36 7.29 -9.48 -6.12
CA GLU A 36 8.47 -9.74 -5.30
C GLU A 36 9.04 -8.44 -4.72
N GLU A 37 9.24 -7.41 -5.55
CA GLU A 37 9.76 -6.12 -5.11
C GLU A 37 8.83 -5.44 -4.08
N ALA A 38 7.52 -5.49 -4.30
CA ALA A 38 6.54 -4.99 -3.33
C ALA A 38 6.66 -5.75 -1.99
N CYS A 39 6.80 -7.07 -2.04
CA CYS A 39 6.97 -7.92 -0.86
C CYS A 39 8.25 -7.59 -0.08
N GLU A 40 9.37 -7.37 -0.78
CA GLU A 40 10.63 -6.92 -0.17
C GLU A 40 10.52 -5.56 0.51
N ASN A 41 9.56 -4.72 0.08
CA ASN A 41 9.27 -3.40 0.63
C ASN A 41 8.06 -3.37 1.58
N ASP A 42 7.88 -4.45 2.35
CA ASP A 42 6.86 -4.60 3.41
C ASP A 42 5.40 -4.62 2.92
N TRP A 43 5.12 -4.71 1.62
CA TRP A 43 3.78 -5.06 1.16
C TRP A 43 3.53 -6.55 1.37
N GLN A 44 2.29 -6.94 1.65
CA GLN A 44 1.96 -8.33 1.96
C GLN A 44 0.84 -8.82 1.06
N GLU A 45 1.03 -10.01 0.50
CA GLU A 45 0.02 -10.75 -0.22
C GLU A 45 -0.65 -11.75 0.74
N VAL A 46 -1.98 -11.68 0.86
CA VAL A 46 -2.78 -12.56 1.71
C VAL A 46 -4.02 -12.99 0.92
N ASP A 47 -4.10 -14.28 0.60
CA ASP A 47 -5.20 -14.88 -0.18
C ASP A 47 -5.46 -14.19 -1.53
N GLY A 48 -4.40 -13.84 -2.26
CA GLY A 48 -4.43 -13.17 -3.55
C GLY A 48 -4.71 -11.66 -3.49
N ARG A 49 -4.76 -11.07 -2.29
CA ARG A 49 -4.98 -9.63 -2.07
C ARG A 49 -3.72 -8.98 -1.52
N HIS A 50 -3.45 -7.75 -1.96
CA HIS A 50 -2.24 -7.01 -1.61
C HIS A 50 -2.55 -5.92 -0.60
N TYR A 51 -1.70 -5.78 0.42
CA TYR A 51 -1.85 -4.81 1.49
C TYR A 51 -0.57 -4.04 1.75
N CYS A 52 -0.68 -2.70 1.77
CA CYS A 52 0.41 -1.82 2.19
C CYS A 52 0.66 -1.93 3.71
N PRO A 53 1.85 -1.54 4.21
CA PRO A 53 2.21 -1.61 5.64
C PRO A 53 1.24 -0.86 6.56
N ASP A 54 0.57 0.18 6.07
CA ASP A 54 -0.42 0.92 6.86
C ASP A 54 -1.74 0.16 7.05
N CYS A 55 -2.00 -0.82 6.21
CA CYS A 55 -3.27 -1.53 6.11
C CYS A 55 -3.31 -2.89 6.80
N TYR A 56 -2.17 -3.40 7.25
CA TYR A 56 -2.09 -4.59 8.08
C TYR A 56 -1.30 -4.32 9.38
N THR A 57 -1.27 -5.32 10.24
CA THR A 57 -0.35 -5.45 11.37
C THR A 57 0.04 -6.93 11.52
N ARG A 58 1.10 -7.25 12.26
CA ARG A 58 1.54 -8.62 12.54
C ARG A 58 1.02 -9.03 13.92
N ASP A 59 0.65 -10.29 14.12
CA ASP A 59 0.25 -10.80 15.44
C ASP A 59 1.45 -10.77 16.38
N GLU A 60 1.26 -10.26 17.61
CA GLU A 60 2.35 -10.13 18.59
C GLU A 60 2.94 -11.48 19.02
N ASN A 61 2.18 -12.58 18.83
CA ASN A 61 2.62 -13.93 19.21
C ASN A 61 3.08 -14.77 18.00
N ASP A 62 2.86 -14.27 16.78
CA ASP A 62 3.14 -14.98 15.53
C ASP A 62 3.40 -13.94 14.43
N GLU A 63 4.67 -13.60 14.22
CA GLU A 63 5.07 -12.55 13.28
C GLU A 63 4.70 -12.88 11.82
N ASP A 64 4.54 -14.17 11.49
CA ASP A 64 4.11 -14.65 10.18
C ASP A 64 2.61 -14.44 9.95
N LYS A 65 1.85 -14.22 11.03
CA LYS A 65 0.41 -14.00 10.96
C LYS A 65 0.08 -12.53 10.72
N ILE A 66 -0.36 -12.25 9.50
CA ILE A 66 -0.85 -10.92 9.10
C ILE A 66 -2.32 -10.72 9.51
N ILE A 67 -2.60 -9.58 10.16
CA ILE A 67 -3.94 -9.13 10.53
C ILE A 67 -4.29 -7.87 9.75
N VAL A 68 -5.23 -7.97 8.82
CA VAL A 68 -5.72 -6.82 8.04
C VAL A 68 -6.55 -5.89 8.95
N LYS A 69 -6.22 -4.60 8.97
CA LYS A 69 -6.91 -3.61 9.82
C LYS A 69 -8.37 -3.41 9.36
N PRO A 70 -9.33 -3.19 10.29
CA PRO A 70 -10.75 -3.01 9.93
C PRO A 70 -10.99 -1.71 9.14
N LEU A 71 -11.95 -1.71 8.20
CA LEU A 71 -12.22 -0.57 7.30
C LEU A 71 -12.56 0.75 8.02
N ILE A 72 -13.21 0.67 9.18
CA ILE A 72 -13.67 1.82 9.96
C ILE A 72 -12.50 2.78 10.30
N HIS A 73 -11.32 2.21 10.50
CA HIS A 73 -10.11 2.98 10.77
C HIS A 73 -9.66 3.79 9.55
N TYR A 74 -9.70 3.25 8.34
CA TYR A 74 -9.15 3.95 7.17
C TYR A 74 -9.95 5.21 6.80
N SER A 75 -11.29 5.11 6.75
CA SER A 75 -12.15 6.24 6.39
C SER A 75 -12.00 7.40 7.39
N PHE A 76 -11.85 7.10 8.67
CA PHE A 76 -11.61 8.10 9.71
C PHE A 76 -10.24 8.78 9.54
N PHE A 77 -9.18 8.00 9.33
CA PHE A 77 -7.82 8.55 9.14
C PHE A 77 -7.70 9.39 7.87
N LYS A 78 -8.30 8.94 6.76
CA LYS A 78 -8.29 9.71 5.51
C LYS A 78 -9.07 11.02 5.65
N PHE A 79 -10.24 10.97 6.31
CA PHE A 79 -11.00 12.17 6.63
C PHE A 79 -10.20 13.12 7.53
N GLN A 80 -9.55 12.59 8.58
CA GLN A 80 -8.74 13.40 9.48
C GLN A 80 -7.52 14.01 8.78
N SER A 81 -6.83 13.25 7.92
CA SER A 81 -5.73 13.76 7.09
C SER A 81 -6.19 14.87 6.16
N LEU A 82 -7.31 14.68 5.47
CA LEU A 82 -7.93 15.70 4.63
C LEU A 82 -8.28 16.96 5.44
N VAL A 83 -8.89 16.79 6.61
CA VAL A 83 -9.21 17.90 7.51
C VAL A 83 -7.93 18.61 7.95
N ASN A 84 -6.86 17.90 8.29
CA ASN A 84 -5.59 18.49 8.72
C ASN A 84 -4.92 19.30 7.58
N GLN A 85 -4.96 18.79 6.34
CA GLN A 85 -4.47 19.51 5.17
C GLN A 85 -5.30 20.78 4.88
N LEU A 86 -6.63 20.70 5.00
CA LEU A 86 -7.53 21.83 4.75
C LEU A 86 -7.50 22.87 5.87
N THR A 87 -7.25 22.46 7.10
CA THR A 87 -7.22 23.36 8.27
C THR A 87 -5.84 23.96 8.54
N GLY A 88 -4.78 23.52 7.85
CA GLY A 88 -3.45 24.11 7.95
C GLY A 88 -2.85 24.09 9.36
N CYS A 89 -3.37 23.26 10.26
CA CYS A 89 -2.85 23.16 11.62
C CYS A 89 -1.57 22.30 11.63
N HIS A 90 -0.44 22.93 11.27
CA HIS A 90 0.89 22.51 11.71
C HIS A 90 0.92 22.55 13.25
N HIS A 91 0.50 21.48 13.91
CA HIS A 91 0.92 21.23 15.28
C HIS A 91 2.36 20.74 15.23
N ARG A 92 3.29 21.70 15.29
CA ARG A 92 4.65 21.43 15.77
C ARG A 92 4.54 21.04 17.24
N PHE A 93 4.94 19.82 17.56
CA PHE A 93 5.48 19.49 18.87
C PHE A 93 6.72 18.64 18.67
#